data_AF-A0A5E4G375-F1
#
_entry.id   AF-A0A5E4G375-F1
#
_cell.length_a   1.000
_cell.length_b   1.000
_cell.length_c   1.000
_cell.angle_alpha   90.00
_cell.angle_beta   90.00
_cell.angle_gamma   90.00
#
_symmetry.space_group_name_H-M   'P 1'
#
loop_
_entity.id
_entity.type
_entity.pdbx_description
1 polymer ?
#
loop_
_entity_poly.entity_id
_entity_poly.type
_entity_poly.pdbx_seq_one_letter_code
_entity_poly.pdbx_strand_id
1 'polypeptide(L)'
;MMILDGCFVIELFRKFVVRQTSDEKHVDGNDPIFRMDCMFQYLCHDLLLLENQLPWFVLQHLYNLTLDPEPEKYSPSLTILMLTAFTSQKPLNHSCDSYLGYVHENKHDTNYNTLHILDLIRTSTVFSFQEHIKEEKRREKEEKKKRRKLPKIRKTINNKSTSSARALLGNRPPQAQFHTPAQEIQPGQGIGPTSLGKPTCIN
;
A
#
# COMPACT_ATOMS: atom_id res chain seq x y z
N MET A 1 -24.38 4.97 28.39
CA MET A 1 -23.51 4.01 27.67
C MET A 1 -23.00 4.68 26.39
N MET A 2 -23.78 4.79 25.31
CA MET A 2 -23.30 5.33 24.01
C MET A 2 -22.56 6.69 24.01
N ILE A 3 -22.93 7.63 24.87
CA ILE A 3 -22.27 8.95 24.93
C ILE A 3 -20.83 8.83 25.45
N LEU A 4 -20.62 8.03 26.49
CA LEU A 4 -19.29 7.81 27.06
C LEU A 4 -18.40 7.06 26.07
N ASP A 5 -18.96 6.06 25.40
CA ASP A 5 -18.26 5.30 24.36
C ASP A 5 -17.87 6.22 23.19
N GLY A 6 -18.78 7.10 22.75
CA GLY A 6 -18.50 8.08 21.69
C GLY A 6 -17.44 9.10 22.09
N CYS A 7 -17.49 9.63 23.32
CA CYS A 7 -16.46 10.53 23.84
C CYS A 7 -15.09 9.83 23.90
N PHE A 8 -15.05 8.59 24.40
CA PHE A 8 -13.83 7.79 24.45
C PHE A 8 -13.23 7.61 23.05
N VAL A 9 -14.04 7.25 22.06
CA VAL A 9 -13.60 7.07 20.68
C VAL A 9 -13.03 8.37 20.09
N ILE A 10 -13.68 9.51 20.33
CA ILE A 10 -13.19 10.81 19.85
C ILE A 10 -11.86 11.17 20.52
N GLU A 11 -11.75 11.02 21.84
CA GLU A 11 -10.53 11.31 22.58
C GLU A 11 -9.37 10.42 22.13
N LEU A 12 -9.64 9.12 21.95
CA LEU A 12 -8.69 8.12 21.46
C LEU A 12 -8.05 8.59 20.14
N PHE A 13 -8.86 8.98 19.16
CA PHE A 13 -8.32 9.37 17.86
C PHE A 13 -7.67 10.75 17.86
N ARG A 14 -8.16 11.71 18.67
CA ARG A 14 -7.49 13.01 18.87
C ARG A 14 -6.09 12.82 19.44
N LYS A 15 -5.97 12.05 20.53
CA LYS A 15 -4.67 11.75 21.16
C LYS A 15 -3.72 11.05 20.20
N PHE A 16 -4.23 10.11 19.41
CA PHE A 16 -3.44 9.43 18.39
C PHE A 16 -2.83 10.39 17.37
N VAL A 17 -3.63 11.28 16.79
CA VAL A 17 -3.14 12.24 15.77
C VAL A 17 -2.17 13.25 16.40
N VAL A 18 -2.48 13.78 17.58
CA VAL A 18 -1.55 14.66 18.32
C VAL A 18 -0.21 13.95 18.55
N ARG A 19 -0.22 12.65 18.89
CA ARG A 19 1.00 11.85 19.03
C ARG A 19 1.82 11.74 17.75
N GLN A 20 1.16 11.59 16.61
CA GLN A 20 1.87 11.49 15.33
C GLN A 20 2.45 12.82 14.85
N THR A 21 1.81 13.94 15.14
CA THR A 21 2.21 15.25 14.62
C THR A 21 3.10 16.05 15.55
N SER A 22 3.10 15.74 16.85
CA SER A 22 3.92 16.45 17.84
C SER A 22 5.28 15.78 17.95
N ASP A 23 6.37 16.55 17.90
CA ASP A 23 7.65 16.10 18.44
C ASP A 23 7.40 15.65 19.89
N GLU A 24 7.90 14.46 20.27
CA GLU A 24 7.55 13.60 21.42
C GLU A 24 7.37 14.26 22.80
N LYS A 25 7.67 15.56 22.94
CA LYS A 25 7.78 16.33 24.17
C LYS A 25 6.45 16.72 24.84
N HIS A 26 5.32 16.67 24.14
CA HIS A 26 4.00 17.09 24.67
C HIS A 26 2.96 15.98 24.79
N VAL A 27 3.36 14.76 24.46
CA VAL A 27 2.48 13.61 24.60
C VAL A 27 2.64 13.10 26.02
N ASP A 28 1.52 12.90 26.71
CA ASP A 28 1.49 12.13 27.94
C ASP A 28 2.01 10.71 27.65
N GLY A 29 3.32 10.52 27.82
CA GLY A 29 4.00 9.24 27.65
C GLY A 29 3.49 8.16 28.60
N ASN A 30 2.62 8.54 29.55
CA ASN A 30 1.99 7.64 30.48
C ASN A 30 0.58 7.17 30.10
N ASP A 31 0.09 7.46 28.89
CA ASP A 31 -1.19 6.86 28.45
C ASP A 31 -0.97 5.36 28.13
N PRO A 32 -1.58 4.43 28.89
CA PRO A 32 -1.40 2.99 28.68
C PRO A 32 -1.84 2.52 27.29
N ILE A 33 -2.76 3.22 26.64
CA ILE A 33 -3.26 2.86 25.30
C ILE A 33 -2.17 3.05 24.24
N PHE A 34 -1.33 4.08 24.40
CA PHE A 34 -0.28 4.43 23.43
C PHE A 34 1.13 4.03 23.88
N ARG A 35 1.29 3.48 25.09
CA ARG A 35 2.56 2.87 25.52
C ARG A 35 2.83 1.53 24.84
N MET A 36 1.77 0.82 24.50
CA MET A 36 1.87 -0.50 23.87
C MET A 36 1.11 -0.44 22.54
N ASP A 37 1.84 -0.40 21.42
CA ASP A 37 1.24 -0.21 20.10
C ASP A 37 0.12 -1.22 19.77
N CYS A 38 0.18 -2.42 20.36
CA CYS A 38 -0.86 -3.43 20.18
C CYS A 38 -2.20 -3.05 20.82
N MET A 39 -2.23 -2.25 21.90
CA MET A 39 -3.48 -1.83 22.55
C MET A 39 -4.31 -0.96 21.62
N PHE A 40 -3.67 0.00 20.96
CA PHE A 40 -4.34 0.81 19.95
C PHE A 40 -4.85 -0.05 18.78
N GLN A 41 -4.05 -1.02 18.32
CA GLN A 41 -4.49 -1.96 17.27
C GLN A 41 -5.70 -2.80 17.69
N TYR A 42 -5.74 -3.30 18.93
CA TYR A 42 -6.90 -4.04 19.44
C TYR A 42 -8.15 -3.15 19.52
N LEU A 43 -8.02 -1.92 20.00
CA LEU A 43 -9.15 -0.97 20.00
C LEU A 43 -9.65 -0.68 18.59
N CYS A 44 -8.75 -0.47 17.62
CA CYS A 44 -9.14 -0.32 16.22
C CYS A 44 -9.87 -1.56 15.69
N HIS A 45 -9.44 -2.76 16.04
CA HIS A 45 -10.13 -3.99 15.66
C HIS A 45 -11.54 -4.07 16.26
N ASP A 46 -11.68 -3.77 17.55
CA ASP A 46 -12.96 -3.78 18.24
C ASP A 46 -13.94 -2.76 17.64
N LEU A 47 -13.46 -1.57 17.21
CA LEU A 47 -14.29 -0.55 16.55
C LEU A 47 -14.78 -0.98 15.15
N LEU A 48 -14.15 -1.99 14.54
CA LEU A 48 -14.57 -2.55 13.26
C LEU A 48 -15.54 -3.72 13.39
N LEU A 49 -15.80 -4.19 14.61
CA LEU A 49 -16.83 -5.20 14.87
C LEU A 49 -18.22 -4.61 14.66
N LEU A 50 -19.11 -5.39 14.05
CA LEU A 50 -20.50 -4.97 13.80
C LEU A 50 -21.26 -4.63 15.08
N GLU A 51 -20.92 -5.30 16.19
CA GLU A 51 -21.54 -5.11 17.50
C GLU A 51 -21.14 -3.79 18.17
N ASN A 52 -20.02 -3.18 17.74
CA ASN A 52 -19.47 -1.96 18.34
C ASN A 52 -19.67 -0.72 17.44
N GLN A 53 -20.68 -0.74 16.57
CA GLN A 53 -20.94 0.39 15.68
C GLN A 53 -21.67 1.51 16.41
N LEU A 54 -21.03 2.69 16.41
CA LEU A 54 -21.63 3.94 16.84
C LEU A 54 -22.18 4.70 15.62
N PRO A 55 -23.42 5.21 15.67
CA PRO A 55 -23.95 6.04 14.60
C PRO A 55 -23.08 7.28 14.39
N TRP A 56 -22.77 7.59 13.13
CA TRP A 56 -21.88 8.68 12.77
C TRP A 56 -22.39 10.03 13.28
N PHE A 57 -23.70 10.27 13.23
CA PHE A 57 -24.29 11.52 13.71
C PHE A 57 -24.02 11.77 15.20
N VAL A 58 -23.95 10.70 16.03
CA VAL A 58 -23.61 10.81 17.46
C VAL A 58 -22.16 11.22 17.60
N LEU A 59 -21.25 10.55 16.88
CA LEU A 59 -19.83 10.89 16.87
C LEU A 59 -19.59 12.32 16.37
N GLN A 60 -20.26 12.73 15.29
CA GLN A 60 -20.15 14.08 14.75
C GLN A 60 -20.64 15.13 15.75
N HIS A 61 -21.76 14.89 16.43
CA HIS A 61 -22.28 15.82 17.43
C HIS A 61 -21.33 15.94 18.63
N LEU A 62 -20.88 14.82 19.19
CA LEU A 62 -19.91 14.81 20.28
C LEU A 62 -18.57 15.44 19.86
N TYR A 63 -18.14 15.22 18.61
CA TYR A 63 -16.93 15.82 18.08
C TYR A 63 -17.02 17.34 18.08
N ASN A 64 -18.15 17.87 17.60
CA ASN A 64 -18.39 19.31 17.54
C ASN A 64 -18.49 19.94 18.94
N LEU A 65 -19.06 19.23 19.92
CA LEU A 65 -19.12 19.68 21.32
C LEU A 65 -17.76 19.70 22.01
N THR A 66 -16.80 18.91 21.52
CA THR A 66 -15.44 18.80 22.07
C THR A 66 -14.40 19.61 21.31
N LEU A 67 -14.82 20.42 20.32
CA LEU A 67 -13.93 21.36 19.66
C LEU A 67 -13.58 22.51 20.62
N ASP A 68 -12.29 22.83 20.69
CA ASP A 68 -11.84 24.00 21.44
C ASP A 68 -12.48 25.26 20.83
N PRO A 69 -13.05 26.16 21.65
CA PRO A 69 -13.63 27.42 21.16
C PRO A 69 -12.56 28.41 20.68
N GLU A 70 -11.27 28.09 20.85
CA GLU A 70 -10.17 28.96 20.49
C GLU A 70 -9.94 28.95 18.96
N PRO A 71 -10.17 30.08 18.26
CA PRO A 71 -10.27 30.12 16.80
C PRO A 71 -8.94 29.94 16.06
N GLU A 72 -7.82 29.89 16.76
CA GLU A 72 -6.47 29.85 16.15
C GLU A 72 -5.98 28.43 15.88
N LYS A 73 -6.62 27.40 16.44
CA LYS A 73 -6.21 26.00 16.28
C LYS A 73 -7.08 25.29 15.24
N TYR A 74 -6.55 25.16 14.02
CA TYR A 74 -7.18 24.36 12.98
C TYR A 74 -7.40 22.92 13.49
N SER A 75 -8.67 22.52 13.60
CA SER A 75 -9.04 21.15 13.93
C SER A 75 -9.44 20.41 12.67
N PRO A 76 -8.85 19.24 12.37
CA PRO A 76 -9.27 18.43 11.21
C PRO A 76 -10.74 18.03 11.33
N SER A 77 -11.39 17.67 10.22
CA SER A 77 -12.73 17.08 10.30
C SER A 77 -12.67 15.70 10.98
N LEU A 78 -13.80 15.24 11.52
CA LEU A 78 -13.90 13.91 12.15
C LEU A 78 -13.46 12.81 11.18
N THR A 79 -13.84 12.92 9.90
CA THR A 79 -13.42 12.02 8.82
C THR A 79 -11.90 11.92 8.70
N ILE A 80 -11.24 13.08 8.63
CA ILE A 80 -9.79 13.16 8.48
C ILE A 80 -9.13 12.56 9.72
N LEU A 81 -9.60 12.92 10.92
CA LEU A 81 -9.08 12.39 12.18
C LEU A 81 -9.12 10.85 12.21
N MET A 82 -10.27 10.27 11.86
CA MET A 82 -10.47 8.82 11.84
C MET A 82 -9.59 8.15 10.79
N LEU A 83 -9.59 8.65 9.55
CA LEU A 83 -8.80 8.08 8.46
C LEU A 83 -7.30 8.13 8.76
N THR A 84 -6.80 9.27 9.25
CA THR A 84 -5.41 9.41 9.68
C THR A 84 -5.07 8.36 10.73
N ALA A 85 -5.93 8.15 11.73
CA ALA A 85 -5.71 7.14 12.74
C ALA A 85 -5.64 5.71 12.17
N PHE A 86 -6.59 5.36 11.29
CA PHE A 86 -6.64 4.03 10.66
C PHE A 86 -5.51 3.79 9.64
N THR A 87 -4.76 4.83 9.20
CA THR A 87 -3.55 4.61 8.38
C THR A 87 -2.47 3.81 9.11
N SER A 88 -2.45 3.83 10.44
CA SER A 88 -1.52 3.01 11.23
C SER A 88 -1.86 1.53 11.24
N GLN A 89 -3.08 1.15 10.82
CA GLN A 89 -3.46 -0.23 10.68
C GLN A 89 -2.91 -0.76 9.35
N LYS A 90 -1.92 -1.66 9.42
CA LYS A 90 -1.26 -2.24 8.24
C LYS A 90 -2.21 -2.67 7.10
N PRO A 91 -3.33 -3.38 7.34
CA PRO A 91 -4.22 -3.78 6.25
C PRO A 91 -5.03 -2.62 5.64
N LEU A 92 -5.19 -1.51 6.35
CA LEU A 92 -5.99 -0.36 5.92
C LEU A 92 -5.15 0.81 5.41
N ASN A 93 -3.86 0.85 5.73
CA ASN A 93 -2.94 1.96 5.44
C ASN A 93 -3.14 2.56 4.04
N HIS A 94 -2.90 1.76 2.99
CA HIS A 94 -3.00 2.23 1.61
C HIS A 94 -4.39 2.77 1.26
N SER A 95 -5.45 2.10 1.71
CA SER A 95 -6.82 2.51 1.39
C SER A 95 -7.24 3.79 2.09
N CYS A 96 -6.89 3.92 3.37
CA CYS A 96 -7.17 5.11 4.16
C CYS A 96 -6.34 6.29 3.65
N ASP A 97 -5.06 6.11 3.37
CA ASP A 97 -4.17 7.15 2.84
C ASP A 97 -4.63 7.65 1.46
N SER A 98 -4.97 6.73 0.55
CA SER A 98 -5.51 7.06 -0.77
C SER A 98 -6.83 7.83 -0.68
N TYR A 99 -7.73 7.43 0.21
CA TYR A 99 -9.00 8.14 0.42
C TYR A 99 -8.79 9.48 1.15
N LEU A 100 -7.83 9.58 2.06
CA LEU A 100 -7.45 10.82 2.72
C LEU A 100 -6.99 11.87 1.70
N GLY A 101 -6.16 11.48 0.73
CA GLY A 101 -5.75 12.34 -0.38
C GLY A 101 -6.94 12.86 -1.18
N TYR A 102 -7.89 11.97 -1.50
CA TYR A 102 -9.14 12.35 -2.18
C TYR A 102 -9.98 13.35 -1.36
N VAL A 103 -10.14 13.12 -0.06
CA VAL A 103 -10.89 14.01 0.84
C VAL A 103 -10.24 15.40 0.92
N HIS A 104 -8.90 15.47 0.99
CA HIS A 104 -8.16 16.73 1.01
C HIS A 104 -8.32 17.54 -0.30
N GLU A 105 -8.29 16.87 -1.45
CA GLU A 105 -8.41 17.52 -2.77
C GLU A 105 -9.82 18.08 -3.03
N ASN A 106 -10.86 17.38 -2.60
CA ASN A 106 -12.23 17.71 -3.01
C ASN A 106 -12.95 18.73 -2.13
N LYS A 107 -12.39 19.15 -0.98
CA LYS A 107 -12.91 20.16 -0.02
C LYS A 107 -14.39 20.05 0.40
N HIS A 108 -15.13 19.09 -0.12
CA HIS A 108 -16.48 18.77 0.26
C HIS A 108 -16.39 17.76 1.38
N ASP A 109 -16.90 18.15 2.55
CA ASP A 109 -17.34 17.20 3.57
C ASP A 109 -18.46 16.35 2.93
N THR A 110 -18.09 15.30 2.20
CA THR A 110 -19.01 14.33 1.59
C THR A 110 -19.60 13.38 2.64
N ASN A 111 -19.42 13.71 3.92
CA ASN A 111 -19.80 12.91 5.07
C ASN A 111 -21.27 13.11 5.49
N TYR A 112 -22.17 13.40 4.56
CA TYR A 112 -23.60 13.28 4.81
C TYR A 112 -24.09 11.82 4.65
N ASN A 113 -23.26 10.95 4.05
CA ASN A 113 -23.63 9.56 3.79
C ASN A 113 -22.99 8.53 4.73
N THR A 114 -21.94 8.88 5.49
CA THR A 114 -21.33 7.89 6.38
C THR A 114 -22.25 7.59 7.54
N LEU A 115 -22.57 6.31 7.72
CA LEU A 115 -23.50 5.88 8.75
C LEU A 115 -22.83 5.56 10.09
N HIS A 116 -21.59 5.06 10.05
CA HIS A 116 -20.80 4.66 11.20
C HIS A 116 -19.33 4.43 10.80
N ILE A 117 -18.44 4.13 11.75
CA ILE A 117 -16.99 3.96 11.49
C ILE A 117 -16.71 2.87 10.46
N LEU A 118 -17.38 1.72 10.56
CA LEU A 118 -17.17 0.64 9.59
C LEU A 118 -17.60 1.03 8.16
N ASP A 119 -18.63 1.87 8.01
CA ASP A 119 -19.06 2.38 6.70
C ASP A 119 -18.03 3.33 6.09
N LEU A 120 -17.36 4.14 6.92
CA LEU A 120 -16.23 4.97 6.50
C LEU A 120 -15.08 4.11 5.96
N ILE A 121 -14.69 3.06 6.68
CA ILE A 121 -13.61 2.15 6.29
C ILE A 121 -13.98 1.31 5.07
N ARG A 122 -15.24 0.89 4.97
CA ARG A 122 -15.76 0.26 3.74
C ARG A 122 -15.65 1.21 2.56
N THR A 123 -15.99 2.48 2.74
CA THR A 123 -15.93 3.48 1.67
C THR A 123 -14.49 3.72 1.22
N SER A 124 -13.54 3.88 2.15
CA SER A 124 -12.13 4.10 1.80
C SER A 124 -11.51 2.90 1.07
N THR A 125 -11.82 1.67 1.49
CA THR A 125 -11.33 0.43 0.86
C THR A 125 -11.88 0.25 -0.55
N VAL A 126 -13.19 0.43 -0.73
CA VAL A 126 -13.83 0.33 -2.05
C VAL A 126 -13.33 1.43 -2.99
N PHE A 127 -13.19 2.65 -2.49
CA PHE A 127 -12.64 3.78 -3.26
C PHE A 127 -11.25 3.47 -3.81
N SER A 128 -10.34 3.01 -2.94
CA SER A 128 -8.97 2.65 -3.34
C SER A 128 -8.96 1.60 -4.46
N PHE A 129 -9.87 0.62 -4.39
CA PHE A 129 -10.03 -0.40 -5.44
C PHE A 129 -10.48 0.19 -6.79
N GLN A 130 -11.43 1.13 -6.76
CA GLN A 130 -11.91 1.80 -7.98
C GLN A 130 -10.81 2.64 -8.63
N GLU A 131 -10.01 3.36 -7.83
CA GLU A 131 -8.88 4.15 -8.34
C GLU A 131 -7.80 3.26 -8.96
N HIS A 132 -7.46 2.12 -8.34
CA HIS A 132 -6.54 1.13 -8.94
C HIS A 132 -7.03 0.64 -10.31
N ILE A 133 -8.32 0.30 -10.44
CA ILE A 133 -8.91 -0.14 -11.71
C ILE A 133 -8.84 0.98 -12.77
N LYS A 134 -9.11 2.23 -12.38
CA LYS A 134 -9.04 3.39 -13.30
C LYS A 134 -7.60 3.62 -13.76
N GLU A 135 -6.64 3.57 -12.85
CA GLU A 135 -5.23 3.81 -13.12
C GLU A 135 -4.64 2.70 -14.01
N GLU A 136 -4.98 1.43 -13.77
CA GLU A 136 -4.63 0.31 -14.64
C GLU A 136 -5.16 0.51 -16.07
N LYS A 137 -6.43 0.89 -16.22
CA LYS A 137 -7.02 1.23 -17.52
C LYS A 137 -6.33 2.41 -18.21
N ARG A 138 -5.83 3.40 -17.46
CA ARG A 138 -5.06 4.53 -18.01
C ARG A 138 -3.70 4.06 -18.53
N ARG A 139 -2.98 3.26 -17.74
CA ARG A 139 -1.68 2.67 -18.10
C ARG A 139 -1.79 1.81 -19.36
N GLU A 140 -2.82 0.98 -19.48
CA GLU A 140 -3.06 0.21 -20.71
C GLU A 140 -3.29 1.09 -21.95
N LYS A 141 -4.08 2.17 -21.81
CA LYS A 141 -4.35 3.11 -22.91
C LYS A 141 -3.06 3.81 -23.35
N GLU A 142 -2.22 4.20 -22.40
CA GLU A 142 -0.91 4.81 -22.69
C GLU A 142 0.05 3.83 -23.34
N GLU A 143 0.10 2.57 -22.90
CA GLU A 143 0.93 1.55 -23.53
C GLU A 143 0.47 1.23 -24.96
N LYS A 144 -0.85 1.11 -25.19
CA LYS A 144 -1.44 0.96 -26.53
C LYS A 144 -1.09 2.16 -27.43
N LYS A 145 -1.07 3.38 -26.88
CA LYS A 145 -0.66 4.60 -27.61
C LYS A 145 0.85 4.60 -27.93
N LYS A 146 1.70 4.13 -27.02
CA LYS A 146 3.15 3.97 -27.26
C LYS A 146 3.44 2.91 -28.32
N ARG A 147 2.79 1.74 -28.26
CA ARG A 147 2.93 0.67 -29.27
C ARG A 147 2.52 1.11 -30.67
N ARG A 148 1.47 1.92 -30.81
CA ARG A 148 1.04 2.50 -32.10
C ARG A 148 2.03 3.49 -32.70
N LYS A 149 2.90 4.11 -31.88
CA LYS A 149 3.89 5.10 -32.31
C LYS A 149 5.27 4.49 -32.63
N LEU A 150 5.48 3.20 -32.35
CA LEU A 150 6.77 2.54 -32.63
C LEU A 150 6.89 2.25 -34.15
N PRO A 151 7.99 2.65 -34.82
CA PRO A 151 8.15 2.42 -36.25
C PRO A 151 8.20 0.92 -36.57
N LYS A 152 7.45 0.49 -37.59
CA LYS A 152 7.48 -0.89 -38.09
C LYS A 152 8.86 -1.15 -38.72
N ILE A 153 9.75 -1.84 -38.00
CA ILE A 153 10.99 -2.37 -38.58
C ILE A 153 10.61 -3.40 -39.63
N ARG A 154 10.70 -3.02 -40.90
CA ARG A 154 10.52 -3.91 -42.05
C ARG A 154 11.73 -4.84 -42.10
N LYS A 155 11.55 -6.12 -41.73
CA LYS A 155 12.55 -7.16 -41.99
C LYS A 155 12.63 -7.37 -43.51
N THR A 156 13.66 -6.82 -44.15
CA THR A 156 14.00 -7.18 -45.53
C THR A 156 14.79 -8.49 -45.47
N ILE A 157 14.09 -9.62 -45.68
CA ILE A 157 14.73 -10.88 -46.04
C ILE A 157 15.12 -10.73 -47.52
N ASN A 158 16.41 -10.56 -47.79
CA ASN A 158 16.91 -10.45 -49.16
C ASN A 158 17.42 -11.81 -49.60
N ASN A 159 16.58 -12.56 -50.32
CA ASN A 159 16.99 -13.73 -51.07
C ASN A 159 17.51 -13.28 -52.43
N LYS A 160 18.83 -13.30 -52.64
CA LYS A 160 19.43 -13.36 -53.98
C LYS A 160 20.62 -14.30 -53.99
N SER A 161 20.34 -15.52 -54.40
CA SER A 161 21.26 -16.41 -55.11
C SER A 161 21.66 -15.78 -56.44
N THR A 162 22.97 -15.74 -56.76
CA THR A 162 23.58 -16.30 -57.99
C THR A 162 25.09 -16.05 -58.06
N SER A 163 25.84 -17.15 -57.96
CA SER A 163 26.91 -17.62 -58.86
C SER A 163 28.08 -16.73 -59.32
N SER A 164 29.28 -17.28 -59.09
CA SER A 164 30.46 -17.33 -59.98
C SER A 164 31.58 -16.29 -59.81
N ALA A 165 32.67 -16.72 -59.17
CA ALA A 165 34.04 -16.49 -59.66
C ALA A 165 34.96 -17.60 -59.11
N ARG A 166 35.46 -18.43 -60.02
CA ARG A 166 36.39 -19.54 -59.79
C ARG A 166 37.73 -19.18 -60.44
N ALA A 167 38.81 -19.13 -59.68
CA ALA A 167 40.24 -19.22 -60.07
C ALA A 167 41.10 -18.43 -59.05
N LEU A 168 42.26 -18.83 -58.53
CA LEU A 168 43.15 -19.98 -58.72
C LEU A 168 44.12 -20.04 -57.50
N LEU A 169 44.41 -21.27 -57.06
CA LEU A 169 45.63 -21.83 -56.47
C LEU A 169 46.70 -20.92 -55.83
N GLY A 170 47.08 -21.24 -54.59
CA GLY A 170 48.42 -20.90 -54.07
C GLY A 170 48.61 -20.97 -52.55
N ASN A 171 49.13 -22.12 -52.08
CA ASN A 171 49.96 -22.31 -50.88
C ASN A 171 49.34 -22.61 -49.49
N ARG A 172 50.04 -23.55 -48.83
CA ARG A 172 49.80 -24.28 -47.57
C ARG A 172 50.44 -23.55 -46.36
N PRO A 173 50.35 -24.05 -45.10
CA PRO A 173 49.99 -23.29 -43.89
C PRO A 173 51.19 -23.08 -42.94
N PRO A 174 50.99 -22.64 -41.68
CA PRO A 174 50.87 -23.65 -40.62
C PRO A 174 49.92 -23.32 -39.44
N GLN A 175 49.65 -24.42 -38.75
CA GLN A 175 48.98 -24.76 -37.49
C GLN A 175 48.99 -23.76 -36.32
N ALA A 176 47.89 -23.78 -35.53
CA ALA A 176 47.95 -23.82 -34.07
C ALA A 176 46.66 -24.45 -33.48
N GLN A 177 46.86 -25.44 -32.60
CA GLN A 177 45.90 -26.23 -31.81
C GLN A 177 45.24 -25.33 -30.73
N PHE A 178 44.06 -25.57 -30.15
CA PHE A 178 43.77 -26.63 -29.17
C PHE A 178 42.26 -26.66 -28.81
N HIS A 179 41.69 -27.87 -28.79
CA HIS A 179 40.76 -28.47 -27.81
C HIS A 179 39.40 -27.82 -27.42
N THR A 180 38.32 -28.44 -27.93
CA THR A 180 37.08 -28.85 -27.22
C THR A 180 37.37 -30.07 -26.28
N PRO A 181 36.46 -30.57 -25.39
CA PRO A 181 34.98 -30.56 -25.48
C PRO A 181 34.18 -30.47 -24.16
N ALA A 182 32.87 -30.58 -24.35
CA ALA A 182 31.76 -30.64 -23.41
C ALA A 182 31.76 -31.83 -22.43
N GLN A 183 31.01 -31.69 -21.33
CA GLN A 183 30.27 -32.75 -20.61
C GLN A 183 29.33 -32.04 -19.61
N GLU A 184 28.00 -32.14 -19.71
CA GLU A 184 27.10 -33.28 -19.44
C GLU A 184 26.57 -33.26 -17.99
N ILE A 185 25.24 -33.18 -17.89
CA ILE A 185 24.43 -33.04 -16.67
C ILE A 185 24.04 -34.45 -16.21
N GLN A 186 24.14 -34.72 -14.91
CA GLN A 186 23.44 -35.83 -14.23
C GLN A 186 22.69 -35.31 -12.98
N PRO A 187 21.48 -35.81 -12.69
CA PRO A 187 20.84 -35.64 -11.38
C PRO A 187 20.79 -36.95 -10.58
N GLY A 188 21.02 -36.91 -9.27
CA GLY A 188 20.86 -38.09 -8.41
C GLY A 188 21.06 -37.87 -6.90
N GLN A 189 19.92 -37.91 -6.19
CA GLN A 189 19.62 -38.56 -4.89
C GLN A 189 20.21 -38.11 -3.52
N GLY A 190 19.28 -37.98 -2.55
CA GLY A 190 19.39 -38.32 -1.10
C GLY A 190 19.99 -37.22 -0.20
N ILE A 191 19.67 -37.02 1.09
CA ILE A 191 19.06 -37.84 2.15
C ILE A 191 18.65 -36.90 3.32
N GLY A 192 17.53 -37.16 4.01
CA GLY A 192 17.43 -37.07 5.49
C GLY A 192 16.99 -35.75 6.19
N PRO A 193 16.06 -35.80 7.18
CA PRO A 193 15.55 -34.64 7.91
C PRO A 193 16.17 -34.46 9.31
N THR A 194 16.33 -33.22 9.80
CA THR A 194 16.67 -32.97 11.22
C THR A 194 16.03 -31.70 11.79
N SER A 195 15.14 -31.93 12.76
CA SER A 195 14.79 -31.21 13.99
C SER A 195 14.63 -29.68 14.06
N LEU A 196 13.44 -29.33 14.57
CA LEU A 196 13.08 -28.18 15.40
C LEU A 196 14.20 -27.63 16.31
N GLY A 197 14.34 -26.29 16.31
CA GLY A 197 14.99 -25.51 17.36
C GLY A 197 14.37 -24.11 17.45
N LYS A 198 13.71 -23.83 18.57
CA LYS A 198 13.06 -22.55 18.92
C LYS A 198 14.08 -21.39 18.99
N PRO A 199 13.70 -20.12 18.73
CA PRO A 199 14.42 -18.97 19.25
C PRO A 199 13.90 -18.57 20.64
N THR A 200 14.84 -18.50 21.58
CA THR A 200 14.70 -18.10 22.98
C THR A 200 14.50 -16.58 23.10
N CYS A 201 13.61 -16.16 24.00
CA CYS A 201 13.42 -14.77 24.43
C CYS A 201 14.66 -14.27 25.20
N ILE A 202 15.07 -13.04 24.91
CA ILE A 202 16.17 -12.34 25.57
C ILE A 202 15.55 -11.45 26.67
N ASN A 203 16.12 -11.54 27.87
CA ASN A 203 15.84 -10.67 29.03
C ASN A 203 16.37 -9.25 28.82
#